data_AF-A0A4Q0IY79-F1
#
_entry.id   AF-A0A4Q0IY79-F1
#
_cell.length_a   1.000
_cell.length_b   1.000
_cell.length_c   1.000
_cell.angle_alpha   90.00
_cell.angle_beta   90.00
_cell.angle_gamma   90.00
#
_symmetry.space_group_name_H-M   'P 1'
#
loop_
_entity.id
_entity.type
_entity.pdbx_description
1 polymer ?
#
loop_
_entity_poly.entity_id
_entity_poly.type
_entity_poly.pdbx_seq_one_letter_code
_entity_poly.pdbx_strand_id
1 'polypeptide(L)'
;MKLKYFAILSIGALAVTSCSDDDNHFNTNKDVTVELADAEIRISEDQASNTSYNYIPVVVNGESDGPIEVTIEVLPYGEDPAEADVNYVFTAYTITIPAGETTGRFQYYPKGDDVINDDRTFQVKIADVKGATVGAQDNTIVTLVDNEGLIPIYYSGLAGAWDAVMESTDDGPVGQSFTVVTTAEGTDGYGKDVTLIDFPGDGMTTKANFSIDGVTQEIYVSIPSGQQVGQMTHPTYGVGKMLIYPVSGNSYTTAAYDFTLKFNFDLKSGQYVIDPEYNFGVLVSFSAGMMMYDSFSAMSFFRN
;
A
#
# COMPACT_ATOMS: atom_id res chain seq x y z
N MET A 1 22.96 30.37 14.34
CA MET A 1 22.72 30.97 13.00
C MET A 1 21.61 30.15 12.35
N LYS A 2 20.67 30.83 11.70
CA LYS A 2 19.27 30.42 11.51
C LYS A 2 19.07 29.23 10.54
N LEU A 3 18.16 28.34 10.95
CA LEU A 3 17.66 27.15 10.26
C LEU A 3 16.86 27.54 9.00
N LYS A 4 17.07 26.84 7.87
CA LYS A 4 16.27 26.96 6.65
C LYS A 4 15.79 25.58 6.22
N TYR A 5 14.54 25.27 6.51
CA TYR A 5 13.82 24.15 5.93
C TYR A 5 13.16 24.61 4.63
N PHE A 6 13.47 23.95 3.52
CA PHE A 6 12.66 24.02 2.30
C PHE A 6 11.69 22.83 2.32
N ALA A 7 10.55 23.02 2.97
CA ALA A 7 9.37 22.23 2.69
C ALA A 7 8.67 22.92 1.50
N ILE A 8 8.73 22.31 0.32
CA ILE A 8 7.85 22.71 -0.78
C ILE A 8 6.51 22.02 -0.50
N LEU A 9 5.77 22.62 0.42
CA LEU A 9 4.31 22.51 0.43
C LEU A 9 3.89 23.27 -0.82
N SER A 10 3.45 22.56 -1.87
CA SER A 10 2.69 23.16 -2.95
C SER A 10 1.32 23.58 -2.40
N ILE A 11 1.34 24.65 -1.60
CA ILE A 11 0.20 25.51 -1.35
C ILE A 11 -0.11 26.11 -2.72
N GLY A 12 -1.14 25.59 -3.37
CA GLY A 12 -1.79 26.27 -4.47
C GLY A 12 -2.05 27.71 -4.02
N ALA A 13 -1.49 28.66 -4.76
CA ALA A 13 -1.68 30.07 -4.50
C ALA A 13 -3.18 30.35 -4.52
N LEU A 14 -3.75 30.59 -3.34
CA LEU A 14 -5.05 31.22 -3.17
C LEU A 14 -4.92 32.63 -3.78
N ALA A 15 -5.29 32.75 -5.05
CA ALA A 15 -5.70 34.01 -5.61
C ALA A 15 -7.01 34.40 -4.92
N VAL A 16 -6.92 35.20 -3.86
CA VAL A 16 -8.06 35.92 -3.29
C VAL A 16 -8.50 37.00 -4.28
N THR A 17 -9.26 36.58 -5.29
CA THR A 17 -10.19 37.47 -5.97
C THR A 17 -11.36 37.64 -5.00
N SER A 18 -11.41 38.78 -4.31
CA SER A 18 -12.63 39.22 -3.67
C SER A 18 -13.61 39.65 -4.77
N CYS A 19 -14.57 38.79 -5.06
CA CYS A 19 -15.84 39.22 -5.63
C CYS A 19 -16.93 38.72 -4.68
N SER A 20 -17.78 39.67 -4.31
CA SER A 20 -18.95 39.51 -3.49
C SER A 20 -19.99 38.59 -4.13
N ASP A 21 -20.84 38.07 -3.24
CA ASP A 21 -22.09 37.36 -3.45
C ASP A 21 -22.03 35.84 -3.33
N ASP A 22 -22.64 35.38 -2.22
CA ASP A 22 -23.17 34.05 -1.99
C ASP A 22 -23.90 33.56 -3.25
N ASP A 23 -23.31 32.58 -3.93
CA ASP A 23 -23.99 31.46 -4.58
C ASP A 23 -22.90 30.48 -5.01
N ASN A 24 -22.84 29.29 -4.39
CA ASN A 24 -22.10 28.17 -4.97
C ASN A 24 -22.70 27.88 -6.35
N HIS A 25 -22.14 28.46 -7.40
CA HIS A 25 -22.66 28.28 -8.75
C HIS A 25 -22.29 26.88 -9.24
N PHE A 26 -23.11 25.90 -8.86
CA PHE A 26 -23.01 24.54 -9.35
C PHE A 26 -23.10 24.51 -10.87
N ASN A 27 -22.59 23.42 -11.47
CA ASN A 27 -22.73 23.20 -12.90
C ASN A 27 -24.20 23.39 -13.37
N THR A 28 -24.37 24.11 -14.48
CA THR A 28 -25.67 24.43 -15.06
C THR A 28 -26.01 23.60 -16.29
N ASN A 29 -25.01 22.89 -16.84
CA ASN A 29 -25.21 22.00 -17.98
C ASN A 29 -26.07 20.78 -17.59
N LYS A 30 -27.25 20.66 -18.20
CA LYS A 30 -28.27 19.66 -17.87
C LYS A 30 -27.98 18.26 -18.38
N ASP A 31 -27.07 18.15 -19.35
CA ASP A 31 -26.71 16.86 -19.95
C ASP A 31 -25.62 16.14 -19.14
N VAL A 32 -25.15 16.76 -18.04
CA VAL A 32 -24.14 16.18 -17.17
C VAL A 32 -24.77 15.16 -16.22
N THR A 33 -24.21 13.95 -16.21
CA THR A 33 -24.62 12.88 -15.30
C THR A 33 -23.47 12.40 -14.43
N VAL A 34 -23.80 11.88 -13.26
CA VAL A 34 -22.86 11.24 -12.32
C VAL A 34 -23.24 9.78 -12.12
N GLU A 35 -22.25 8.91 -12.18
CA GLU A 35 -22.39 7.46 -11.96
C GLU A 35 -21.26 6.95 -11.04
N LEU A 36 -21.52 5.85 -10.34
CA LEU A 36 -20.43 5.06 -9.75
C LEU A 36 -19.81 4.22 -10.86
N ALA A 37 -18.47 4.15 -10.93
CA ALA A 37 -17.81 3.54 -12.09
C ALA A 37 -17.96 2.01 -12.13
N ASP A 38 -17.98 1.38 -10.97
CA ASP A 38 -18.00 -0.07 -10.80
C ASP A 38 -19.29 -0.52 -10.13
N ALA A 39 -19.94 -1.55 -10.68
CA ALA A 39 -21.11 -2.16 -10.04
C ALA A 39 -20.73 -3.01 -8.81
N GLU A 40 -19.55 -3.61 -8.84
CA GLU A 40 -19.03 -4.48 -7.77
C GLU A 40 -17.56 -4.16 -7.53
N ILE A 41 -17.18 -4.07 -6.26
CA ILE A 41 -15.80 -3.94 -5.81
C ILE A 41 -15.52 -5.05 -4.82
N ARG A 42 -14.41 -5.76 -4.99
CA ARG A 42 -13.89 -6.73 -4.02
C ARG A 42 -12.56 -6.22 -3.49
N ILE A 43 -12.40 -6.24 -2.17
CA ILE A 43 -11.18 -5.80 -1.50
C ILE A 43 -10.86 -6.72 -0.33
N SER A 44 -9.58 -7.00 -0.10
CA SER A 44 -9.13 -7.73 1.09
C SER A 44 -9.47 -6.94 2.36
N GLU A 45 -9.96 -7.61 3.40
CA GLU A 45 -10.29 -6.91 4.65
C GLU A 45 -9.05 -6.44 5.42
N ASP A 46 -7.97 -7.24 5.36
CA ASP A 46 -6.64 -6.78 5.72
C ASP A 46 -5.91 -6.18 4.53
N GLN A 47 -5.42 -4.97 4.74
CA GLN A 47 -4.58 -4.29 3.75
C GLN A 47 -3.12 -4.60 4.02
N ALA A 48 -2.44 -5.18 3.03
CA ALA A 48 -1.01 -5.49 3.07
C ALA A 48 -0.12 -4.23 3.25
N SER A 49 -0.65 -3.04 3.01
CA SER A 49 0.02 -1.75 3.21
C SER A 49 -0.92 -0.71 3.83
N ASN A 50 -0.41 0.04 4.81
CA ASN A 50 -1.10 1.17 5.42
C ASN A 50 -1.23 2.41 4.49
N THR A 51 -0.64 2.36 3.29
CA THR A 51 -0.74 3.41 2.26
C THR A 51 -1.70 3.05 1.13
N SER A 52 -2.27 1.84 1.13
CA SER A 52 -3.30 1.44 0.17
C SER A 52 -4.60 2.15 0.48
N TYR A 53 -4.89 3.20 -0.28
CA TYR A 53 -6.16 3.91 -0.20
C TYR A 53 -7.20 3.22 -1.09
N ASN A 54 -8.33 2.84 -0.49
CA ASN A 54 -9.45 2.23 -1.21
C ASN A 54 -10.47 3.30 -1.59
N TYR A 55 -11.03 3.17 -2.79
CA TYR A 55 -11.90 4.18 -3.37
C TYR A 55 -13.16 3.58 -3.97
N ILE A 56 -14.28 4.31 -3.84
CA ILE A 56 -15.45 4.17 -4.69
C ILE A 56 -15.31 5.22 -5.80
N PRO A 57 -14.98 4.82 -7.04
CA PRO A 57 -14.80 5.75 -8.14
C PRO A 57 -16.14 6.31 -8.62
N VAL A 58 -16.14 7.61 -8.89
CA VAL A 58 -17.28 8.35 -9.43
C VAL A 58 -16.88 8.89 -10.80
N VAL A 59 -17.74 8.73 -11.81
CA VAL A 59 -17.54 9.24 -13.16
C VAL A 59 -18.54 10.34 -13.45
N VAL A 60 -18.07 11.42 -14.06
CA VAL A 60 -18.88 12.50 -14.59
C VAL A 60 -18.90 12.37 -16.11
N ASN A 61 -20.09 12.21 -16.68
CA ASN A 61 -20.31 12.20 -18.13
C ASN A 61 -20.83 13.56 -18.57
N GLY A 62 -20.24 14.11 -19.64
CA GLY A 62 -20.54 15.46 -20.14
C GLY A 62 -19.55 16.52 -19.66
N GLU A 63 -19.61 17.71 -20.26
CA GLU A 63 -18.74 18.85 -19.90
C GLU A 63 -19.41 19.71 -18.82
N SER A 64 -18.79 19.78 -17.65
CA SER A 64 -19.27 20.60 -16.53
C SER A 64 -18.68 22.02 -16.56
N ASP A 65 -19.53 23.03 -16.39
CA ASP A 65 -19.16 24.45 -16.34
C ASP A 65 -19.03 24.99 -14.90
N GLY A 66 -19.33 24.16 -13.91
CA GLY A 66 -19.24 24.45 -12.48
C GLY A 66 -18.94 23.18 -11.68
N PRO A 67 -18.69 23.29 -10.36
CA PRO A 67 -18.50 22.14 -9.50
C PRO A 67 -19.78 21.28 -9.43
N ILE A 68 -19.58 19.99 -9.15
CA ILE A 68 -20.64 19.01 -8.88
C ILE A 68 -20.43 18.48 -7.47
N GLU A 69 -21.49 18.44 -6.67
CA GLU A 69 -21.46 17.81 -5.35
C GLU A 69 -22.21 16.48 -5.40
N VAL A 70 -21.58 15.43 -4.89
CA VAL A 70 -22.13 14.07 -4.86
C VAL A 70 -22.16 13.62 -3.41
N THR A 71 -23.32 13.15 -2.96
CA THR A 71 -23.51 12.56 -1.63
C THR A 71 -23.92 11.10 -1.78
N ILE A 72 -23.29 10.23 -0.99
CA ILE A 72 -23.61 8.80 -0.94
C ILE A 72 -24.30 8.44 0.37
N GLU A 73 -25.09 7.37 0.32
CA GLU A 73 -25.52 6.60 1.47
C GLU A 73 -24.86 5.22 1.43
N VAL A 74 -24.57 4.65 2.61
CA VAL A 74 -24.05 3.29 2.74
C VAL A 74 -25.08 2.44 3.47
N LEU A 75 -25.50 1.35 2.84
CA LEU A 75 -26.59 0.49 3.26
C LEU A 75 -26.07 -0.94 3.54
N PRO A 76 -26.61 -1.65 4.54
CA PRO A 76 -26.30 -3.07 4.72
C PRO A 76 -26.75 -3.87 3.50
N TYR A 77 -25.95 -4.87 3.11
CA TYR A 77 -26.23 -5.74 1.98
C TYR A 77 -25.79 -7.17 2.28
N GLY A 78 -26.49 -8.18 1.75
CA GLY A 78 -26.17 -9.59 1.96
C GLY A 78 -26.78 -10.21 3.23
N GLU A 79 -26.38 -11.45 3.53
CA GLU A 79 -26.85 -12.21 4.72
C GLU A 79 -26.13 -11.79 6.01
N ASP A 80 -24.82 -11.55 5.95
CA ASP A 80 -23.99 -10.98 7.02
C ASP A 80 -23.38 -9.65 6.55
N PRO A 81 -24.11 -8.53 6.69
CA PRO A 81 -23.65 -7.26 6.18
C PRO A 81 -22.45 -6.74 6.96
N ALA A 82 -21.53 -6.08 6.26
CA ALA A 82 -20.45 -5.34 6.90
C ALA A 82 -21.04 -4.16 7.72
N GLU A 83 -20.53 -3.96 8.93
CA GLU A 83 -20.97 -2.89 9.81
C GLU A 83 -20.02 -1.68 9.76
N ALA A 84 -20.58 -0.47 9.64
CA ALA A 84 -19.81 0.77 9.70
C ALA A 84 -19.10 0.92 11.06
N ASP A 85 -17.88 1.46 11.03
CA ASP A 85 -16.95 1.60 12.14
C ASP A 85 -16.44 0.28 12.77
N VAL A 86 -17.02 -0.86 12.41
CA VAL A 86 -16.57 -2.20 12.79
C VAL A 86 -15.73 -2.80 11.68
N ASN A 87 -16.31 -2.98 10.48
CA ASN A 87 -15.67 -3.61 9.32
C ASN A 87 -15.13 -2.61 8.29
N TYR A 88 -15.59 -1.36 8.31
CA TYR A 88 -15.06 -0.32 7.42
C TYR A 88 -15.30 1.09 7.98
N VAL A 89 -14.56 2.08 7.46
CA VAL A 89 -14.78 3.51 7.74
C VAL A 89 -14.58 4.35 6.49
N PHE A 90 -15.50 5.28 6.22
CA PHE A 90 -15.37 6.27 5.16
C PHE A 90 -14.74 7.56 5.69
N THR A 91 -13.95 8.24 4.87
CA THR A 91 -13.39 9.56 5.23
C THR A 91 -14.39 10.69 5.03
N ALA A 92 -15.31 10.54 4.07
CA ALA A 92 -16.38 11.48 3.77
C ALA A 92 -17.53 10.76 3.06
N TYR A 93 -18.75 11.29 3.23
CA TYR A 93 -19.96 10.84 2.53
C TYR A 93 -20.43 11.83 1.46
N THR A 94 -19.78 12.99 1.37
CA THR A 94 -20.01 14.00 0.34
C THR A 94 -18.67 14.44 -0.23
N ILE A 95 -18.58 14.53 -1.56
CA ILE A 95 -17.42 15.06 -2.27
C ILE A 95 -17.84 16.17 -3.24
N THR A 96 -16.90 17.06 -3.53
CA THR A 96 -17.03 18.06 -4.60
C THR A 96 -16.07 17.72 -5.72
N ILE A 97 -16.60 17.55 -6.93
CA ILE A 97 -15.84 17.36 -8.16
C ILE A 97 -15.71 18.75 -8.81
N PRO A 98 -14.48 19.28 -9.00
CA PRO A 98 -14.28 20.59 -9.62
C PRO A 98 -14.82 20.66 -11.06
N ALA A 99 -15.11 21.87 -11.53
CA ALA A 99 -15.53 22.10 -12.92
C ALA A 99 -14.49 21.55 -13.91
N GLY A 100 -14.94 20.89 -14.96
CA GLY A 100 -14.09 20.27 -15.98
C GLY A 100 -13.43 18.95 -15.58
N GLU A 101 -13.49 18.54 -14.31
CA GLU A 101 -13.03 17.21 -13.89
C GLU A 101 -14.07 16.14 -14.22
N THR A 102 -13.58 15.00 -14.69
CA THR A 102 -14.43 13.87 -15.13
C THR A 102 -14.51 12.74 -14.11
N THR A 103 -13.78 12.85 -13.00
CA THR A 103 -13.72 11.82 -11.96
C THR A 103 -13.77 12.39 -10.55
N GLY A 104 -14.39 11.63 -9.66
CA GLY A 104 -14.37 11.83 -8.22
C GLY A 104 -14.11 10.50 -7.51
N ARG A 105 -13.89 10.54 -6.20
CA ARG A 105 -13.69 9.32 -5.41
C ARG A 105 -14.11 9.49 -3.96
N PHE A 106 -14.86 8.53 -3.44
CA PHE A 106 -15.06 8.39 -2.00
C PHE A 106 -14.01 7.45 -1.45
N GLN A 107 -13.29 7.88 -0.42
CA GLN A 107 -12.25 7.06 0.18
C GLN A 107 -12.79 6.32 1.41
N TYR A 108 -12.42 5.05 1.53
CA TYR A 108 -12.77 4.21 2.67
C TYR A 108 -11.60 3.31 3.06
N TYR A 109 -11.68 2.75 4.26
CA TYR A 109 -10.73 1.79 4.78
C TYR A 109 -11.48 0.58 5.31
N PRO A 110 -11.19 -0.64 4.84
CA PRO A 110 -11.65 -1.85 5.49
C PRO A 110 -10.96 -2.03 6.85
N LYS A 111 -11.58 -2.81 7.71
CA LYS A 111 -11.09 -3.19 9.04
C LYS A 111 -11.30 -4.70 9.17
N GLY A 112 -10.24 -5.45 8.89
CA GLY A 112 -10.17 -6.88 9.20
C GLY A 112 -9.95 -7.14 10.69
N ASP A 113 -10.06 -8.41 11.05
CA ASP A 113 -9.71 -8.95 12.35
C ASP A 113 -8.96 -10.29 12.22
N ASP A 114 -8.51 -10.86 13.33
CA ASP A 114 -7.74 -12.12 13.32
C ASP A 114 -8.65 -13.37 13.40
N VAL A 115 -9.91 -13.30 12.96
CA VAL A 115 -10.91 -14.38 13.05
C VAL A 115 -11.42 -14.79 11.68
N ILE A 116 -11.30 -16.09 11.38
CA ILE A 116 -11.89 -16.69 10.19
C ILE A 116 -13.40 -16.46 10.17
N ASN A 117 -13.85 -15.68 9.19
CA ASN A 117 -15.22 -15.31 8.96
C ASN A 117 -15.60 -15.48 7.46
N ASP A 118 -16.87 -15.23 7.13
CA ASP A 118 -17.33 -15.24 5.73
C ASP A 118 -17.21 -13.81 5.16
N ASP A 119 -16.94 -13.68 3.85
CA ASP A 119 -16.95 -12.40 3.13
C ASP A 119 -18.15 -11.53 3.52
N ARG A 120 -17.92 -10.25 3.85
CA ARG A 120 -18.96 -9.31 4.26
C ARG A 120 -19.21 -8.24 3.21
N THR A 121 -20.46 -7.81 3.09
CA THR A 121 -20.86 -6.86 2.04
C THR A 121 -21.58 -5.62 2.54
N PHE A 122 -21.42 -4.52 1.83
CA PHE A 122 -22.24 -3.31 1.96
C PHE A 122 -22.53 -2.71 0.59
N GLN A 123 -23.62 -1.95 0.49
CA GLN A 123 -23.98 -1.21 -0.72
C GLN A 123 -23.67 0.28 -0.53
N VAL A 124 -22.97 0.87 -1.49
CA VAL A 124 -22.84 2.32 -1.63
C VAL A 124 -23.82 2.78 -2.68
N LYS A 125 -24.62 3.82 -2.39
CA LYS A 125 -25.60 4.36 -3.33
C LYS A 125 -25.52 5.88 -3.38
N ILE A 126 -25.68 6.46 -4.57
CA ILE A 126 -25.80 7.91 -4.73
C ILE A 126 -27.14 8.36 -4.12
N ALA A 127 -27.05 9.16 -3.07
CA ALA A 127 -28.21 9.68 -2.33
C ALA A 127 -28.67 11.05 -2.84
N ASP A 128 -27.73 11.92 -3.21
CA ASP A 128 -28.01 13.26 -3.74
C ASP A 128 -26.90 13.73 -4.69
N VAL A 129 -27.27 14.52 -5.69
CA VAL A 129 -26.33 15.16 -6.62
C VAL A 129 -26.78 16.60 -6.88
N LYS A 130 -25.85 17.56 -6.72
CA LYS A 130 -26.06 18.97 -7.08
C LYS A 130 -25.17 19.34 -8.26
N GLY A 131 -25.74 20.03 -9.23
CA GLY A 131 -25.05 20.41 -10.46
C GLY A 131 -24.98 19.30 -11.52
N ALA A 132 -25.66 18.16 -11.33
CA ALA A 132 -25.77 17.11 -12.34
C ALA A 132 -27.00 16.25 -12.04
N THR A 133 -27.25 15.23 -12.87
CA THR A 133 -28.25 14.19 -12.60
C THR A 133 -27.59 12.84 -12.33
N VAL A 134 -28.28 11.94 -11.65
CA VAL A 134 -27.79 10.57 -11.44
C VAL A 134 -27.96 9.77 -12.73
N GLY A 135 -26.90 9.11 -13.17
CA GLY A 135 -26.93 8.23 -14.34
C GLY A 135 -27.44 6.82 -14.02
N ALA A 136 -27.09 5.86 -14.87
CA ALA A 136 -27.63 4.50 -14.79
C ALA A 136 -27.04 3.68 -13.62
N GLN A 137 -25.74 3.80 -13.37
CA GLN A 137 -25.05 3.09 -12.29
C GLN A 137 -25.06 3.97 -11.03
N ASP A 138 -26.14 3.89 -10.25
CA ASP A 138 -26.35 4.68 -9.04
C ASP A 138 -25.86 4.00 -7.75
N ASN A 139 -25.40 2.75 -7.83
CA ASN A 139 -24.97 1.96 -6.68
C ASN A 139 -23.80 1.02 -7.00
N THR A 140 -23.06 0.65 -5.96
CA THR A 140 -21.93 -0.28 -5.99
C THR A 140 -22.06 -1.23 -4.81
N ILE A 141 -21.89 -2.53 -5.04
CA ILE A 141 -21.73 -3.51 -3.96
C ILE A 141 -20.25 -3.66 -3.65
N VAL A 142 -19.86 -3.44 -2.40
CA VAL A 142 -18.51 -3.67 -1.92
C VAL A 142 -18.49 -4.96 -1.11
N THR A 143 -17.56 -5.85 -1.45
CA THR A 143 -17.26 -7.07 -0.70
C THR A 143 -15.90 -6.93 -0.03
N LEU A 144 -15.91 -7.03 1.30
CA LEU A 144 -14.72 -7.21 2.13
C LEU A 144 -14.45 -8.71 2.20
N VAL A 145 -13.30 -9.13 1.69
CA VAL A 145 -12.92 -10.53 1.53
C VAL A 145 -12.02 -10.93 2.68
N ASP A 146 -12.46 -11.93 3.46
CA ASP A 146 -11.69 -12.53 4.56
C ASP A 146 -10.42 -13.19 4.03
N ASN A 147 -9.33 -13.05 4.77
CA ASN A 147 -8.03 -13.63 4.43
C ASN A 147 -7.49 -14.59 5.49
N GLU A 148 -8.15 -14.71 6.63
CA GLU A 148 -7.72 -15.40 7.84
C GLU A 148 -7.64 -16.90 7.57
N GLY A 149 -8.57 -17.42 6.76
CA GLY A 149 -8.56 -18.82 6.32
C GLY A 149 -7.34 -19.17 5.45
N LEU A 150 -6.75 -18.18 4.77
CA LEU A 150 -5.59 -18.38 3.88
C LEU A 150 -4.27 -18.36 4.66
N ILE A 151 -4.18 -17.57 5.74
CA ILE A 151 -2.94 -17.33 6.49
C ILE A 151 -2.26 -18.66 6.91
N PRO A 152 -2.90 -19.62 7.60
CA PRO A 152 -2.21 -20.83 8.06
C PRO A 152 -1.57 -21.66 6.94
N ILE A 153 -2.18 -21.66 5.76
CA ILE A 153 -1.74 -22.44 4.59
C ILE A 153 -0.51 -21.78 3.97
N TYR A 154 -0.64 -20.50 3.59
CA TYR A 154 0.39 -19.81 2.83
C TYR A 154 1.55 -19.34 3.69
N TYR A 155 1.28 -18.97 4.93
CA TYR A 155 2.32 -18.64 5.90
C TYR A 155 3.25 -19.85 6.11
N SER A 156 2.69 -21.02 6.45
CA SER A 156 3.48 -22.24 6.64
C SER A 156 4.18 -22.69 5.36
N GLY A 157 3.51 -22.55 4.20
CA GLY A 157 4.08 -22.91 2.90
C GLY A 157 5.25 -22.04 2.47
N LEU A 158 5.27 -20.77 2.87
CA LEU A 158 6.33 -19.83 2.53
C LEU A 158 7.68 -20.23 3.15
N ALA A 159 7.66 -20.84 4.35
CA ALA A 159 8.86 -21.29 5.04
C ALA A 159 9.71 -22.24 4.18
N GLY A 160 11.04 -22.12 4.25
CA GLY A 160 11.98 -22.95 3.48
C GLY A 160 13.02 -22.15 2.71
N ALA A 161 13.79 -22.86 1.90
CA ALA A 161 14.88 -22.29 1.10
C ALA A 161 14.37 -21.69 -0.21
N TRP A 162 14.96 -20.55 -0.58
CA TRP A 162 14.69 -19.80 -1.78
C TRP A 162 16.00 -19.32 -2.39
N ASP A 163 16.05 -19.26 -3.72
CA ASP A 163 17.13 -18.65 -4.47
C ASP A 163 16.67 -17.30 -5.02
N ALA A 164 17.51 -16.28 -4.88
CA ALA A 164 17.27 -14.94 -5.39
C ALA A 164 18.27 -14.59 -6.50
N VAL A 165 17.80 -13.84 -7.50
CA VAL A 165 18.65 -13.06 -8.41
C VAL A 165 18.35 -11.59 -8.13
N MET A 166 19.37 -10.83 -7.73
CA MET A 166 19.27 -9.45 -7.24
C MET A 166 20.05 -8.53 -8.17
N GLU A 167 19.38 -7.51 -8.71
CA GLU A 167 19.95 -6.56 -9.67
C GLU A 167 20.71 -5.45 -8.92
N SER A 168 21.98 -5.70 -8.57
CA SER A 168 22.86 -4.70 -7.95
C SER A 168 23.13 -3.55 -8.91
N THR A 169 23.09 -2.33 -8.38
CA THR A 169 23.44 -1.12 -9.13
C THR A 169 24.93 -0.96 -9.40
N ASP A 170 25.78 -1.65 -8.64
CA ASP A 170 27.23 -1.47 -8.68
C ASP A 170 27.94 -2.68 -9.32
N ASP A 171 27.47 -3.90 -9.04
CA ASP A 171 28.18 -5.15 -9.39
C ASP A 171 27.47 -6.02 -10.46
N GLY A 172 26.28 -5.61 -10.91
CA GLY A 172 25.43 -6.41 -11.80
C GLY A 172 24.64 -7.51 -11.07
N PRO A 173 23.95 -8.42 -11.78
CA PRO A 173 23.11 -9.42 -11.12
C PRO A 173 23.88 -10.35 -10.19
N VAL A 174 23.43 -10.48 -8.94
CA VAL A 174 24.00 -11.35 -7.91
C VAL A 174 23.02 -12.46 -7.56
N GLY A 175 23.51 -13.70 -7.48
CA GLY A 175 22.74 -14.83 -6.96
C GLY A 175 22.89 -14.94 -5.44
N GLN A 176 21.78 -15.03 -4.69
CA GLN A 176 21.77 -15.17 -3.24
C GLN A 176 20.72 -16.19 -2.80
N SER A 177 21.12 -17.26 -2.12
CA SER A 177 20.17 -18.17 -1.46
C SER A 177 19.80 -17.63 -0.09
N PHE A 178 18.53 -17.74 0.29
CA PHE A 178 18.05 -17.34 1.61
C PHE A 178 17.02 -18.34 2.13
N THR A 179 16.81 -18.36 3.45
CA THR A 179 15.79 -19.19 4.09
C THR A 179 14.73 -18.32 4.72
N VAL A 180 13.47 -18.58 4.38
CA VAL A 180 12.32 -18.03 5.09
C VAL A 180 12.03 -18.90 6.31
N VAL A 181 12.03 -18.29 7.49
CA VAL A 181 11.66 -18.92 8.76
C VAL A 181 10.40 -18.24 9.28
N THR A 182 9.36 -19.04 9.50
CA THR A 182 8.12 -18.60 10.11
C THR A 182 8.12 -18.81 11.61
N THR A 183 7.32 -18.02 12.30
CA THR A 183 7.03 -18.15 13.73
C THR A 183 6.14 -19.38 13.96
N ALA A 184 6.36 -20.08 15.07
CA ALA A 184 5.65 -21.31 15.37
C ALA A 184 4.18 -21.05 15.71
N GLU A 185 3.30 -22.01 15.39
CA GLU A 185 1.89 -21.94 15.75
C GLU A 185 1.70 -21.84 17.28
N GLY A 186 0.77 -20.97 17.70
CA GLY A 186 0.45 -20.74 19.10
C GLY A 186 1.40 -19.80 19.85
N THR A 187 2.35 -19.16 19.17
CA THR A 187 3.18 -18.09 19.74
C THR A 187 2.82 -16.72 19.19
N ASP A 188 3.11 -15.67 19.95
CA ASP A 188 3.00 -14.28 19.49
C ASP A 188 3.77 -14.12 18.15
N GLY A 189 3.11 -13.53 17.15
CA GLY A 189 3.67 -13.36 15.81
C GLY A 189 3.40 -14.50 14.83
N TYR A 190 2.74 -15.60 15.23
CA TYR A 190 2.27 -16.61 14.27
C TYR A 190 1.34 -15.97 13.22
N GLY A 191 1.51 -16.34 11.95
CA GLY A 191 0.77 -15.78 10.82
C GLY A 191 1.19 -14.36 10.43
N LYS A 192 2.11 -13.73 11.17
CA LYS A 192 2.50 -12.32 10.98
C LYS A 192 4.00 -12.13 10.85
N ASP A 193 4.82 -12.72 11.69
CA ASP A 193 6.26 -12.43 11.75
C ASP A 193 7.06 -13.45 10.96
N VAL A 194 7.97 -12.97 10.11
CA VAL A 194 8.86 -13.79 9.30
C VAL A 194 10.31 -13.36 9.52
N THR A 195 11.24 -14.31 9.48
CA THR A 195 12.67 -14.05 9.49
C THR A 195 13.30 -14.57 8.21
N LEU A 196 14.04 -13.73 7.50
CA LEU A 196 14.83 -14.10 6.33
C LEU A 196 16.29 -14.28 6.79
N ILE A 197 16.80 -15.50 6.67
CA ILE A 197 18.19 -15.86 6.95
C ILE A 197 18.99 -15.84 5.66
N ASP A 198 20.19 -15.29 5.69
CA ASP A 198 21.07 -15.05 4.54
C ASP A 198 20.44 -14.09 3.51
N PHE A 199 19.68 -13.11 4.00
CA PHE A 199 19.06 -12.05 3.20
C PHE A 199 19.36 -10.68 3.81
N PRO A 200 19.73 -9.66 3.01
CA PRO A 200 19.93 -9.68 1.56
C PRO A 200 21.27 -10.31 1.11
N GLY A 201 22.10 -10.75 2.05
CA GLY A 201 23.39 -11.37 1.76
C GLY A 201 23.74 -12.45 2.79
N ASP A 202 24.76 -13.26 2.46
CA ASP A 202 25.27 -14.33 3.31
C ASP A 202 25.58 -13.87 4.76
N GLY A 203 25.09 -14.63 5.74
CA GLY A 203 25.26 -14.34 7.16
C GLY A 203 24.41 -13.18 7.69
N MET A 204 23.56 -12.56 6.87
CA MET A 204 22.62 -11.52 7.32
C MET A 204 21.29 -12.12 7.78
N THR A 205 20.60 -11.43 8.69
CA THR A 205 19.27 -11.82 9.16
C THR A 205 18.34 -10.62 9.18
N THR A 206 17.23 -10.74 8.46
CA THR A 206 16.24 -9.68 8.29
C THR A 206 14.89 -10.10 8.89
N LYS A 207 14.24 -9.21 9.65
CA LYS A 207 12.86 -9.41 10.13
C LYS A 207 11.87 -8.79 9.15
N ALA A 208 10.73 -9.43 9.00
CA ALA A 208 9.69 -9.00 8.09
C ALA A 208 8.30 -9.38 8.61
N ASN A 209 7.28 -8.79 8.01
CA ASN A 209 5.88 -9.10 8.29
C ASN A 209 5.23 -9.74 7.06
N PHE A 210 4.53 -10.84 7.28
CA PHE A 210 3.69 -11.53 6.32
C PHE A 210 2.33 -10.87 6.24
N SER A 211 1.79 -10.79 5.03
CA SER A 211 0.36 -10.57 4.78
C SER A 211 -0.03 -11.28 3.49
N ILE A 212 -1.33 -11.49 3.31
CA ILE A 212 -1.89 -12.06 2.09
C ILE A 212 -3.16 -11.30 1.73
N ASP A 213 -3.34 -10.99 0.45
CA ASP A 213 -4.54 -10.33 -0.03
C ASP A 213 -5.63 -11.37 -0.31
N GLY A 214 -6.80 -11.24 0.33
CA GLY A 214 -7.90 -12.20 0.20
C GLY A 214 -8.51 -12.29 -1.20
N VAL A 215 -8.36 -11.26 -2.03
CA VAL A 215 -8.94 -11.20 -3.39
C VAL A 215 -8.01 -11.85 -4.40
N THR A 216 -6.77 -11.37 -4.44
CA THR A 216 -5.75 -11.73 -5.43
C THR A 216 -4.95 -12.95 -5.00
N GLN A 217 -4.97 -13.28 -3.71
CA GLN A 217 -4.14 -14.31 -3.07
C GLN A 217 -2.64 -14.05 -3.25
N GLU A 218 -2.25 -12.80 -3.53
CA GLU A 218 -0.86 -12.39 -3.55
C GLU A 218 -0.33 -12.34 -2.11
N ILE A 219 0.86 -12.89 -1.92
CA ILE A 219 1.52 -12.99 -0.62
C ILE A 219 2.59 -11.92 -0.54
N TYR A 220 2.64 -11.18 0.57
CA TYR A 220 3.61 -10.12 0.79
C TYR A 220 4.46 -10.38 2.02
N VAL A 221 5.76 -10.09 1.89
CA VAL A 221 6.72 -10.06 2.99
C VAL A 221 7.31 -8.66 3.04
N SER A 222 6.86 -7.86 4.00
CA SER A 222 7.23 -6.46 4.19
C SER A 222 8.39 -6.34 5.17
N ILE A 223 9.48 -5.70 4.76
CA ILE A 223 10.71 -5.54 5.54
C ILE A 223 10.81 -4.07 5.97
N PRO A 224 10.63 -3.76 7.26
CA PRO A 224 10.84 -2.41 7.76
C PRO A 224 12.29 -1.95 7.59
N SER A 225 12.47 -0.71 7.11
CA SER A 225 13.78 -0.08 7.00
C SER A 225 14.40 0.23 8.37
N GLY A 226 15.71 0.46 8.39
CA GLY A 226 16.49 0.76 9.59
C GLY A 226 16.92 -0.44 10.42
N GLN A 227 16.62 -1.66 9.97
CA GLN A 227 17.07 -2.87 10.63
C GLN A 227 18.58 -3.07 10.52
N GLN A 228 19.22 -3.47 11.62
CA GLN A 228 20.57 -4.01 11.60
C GLN A 228 20.50 -5.50 11.25
N VAL A 229 21.01 -5.86 10.08
CA VAL A 229 20.92 -7.21 9.52
C VAL A 229 22.22 -8.00 9.60
N GLY A 230 23.33 -7.32 9.85
CA GLY A 230 24.63 -7.97 9.92
C GLY A 230 25.73 -7.04 10.44
N GLN A 231 26.96 -7.52 10.36
CA GLN A 231 28.16 -6.74 10.67
C GLN A 231 29.26 -7.09 9.67
N MET A 232 30.12 -6.13 9.40
CA MET A 232 31.36 -6.36 8.64
C MET A 232 32.55 -5.76 9.36
N THR A 233 33.74 -6.32 9.17
CA THR A 233 34.98 -5.76 9.72
C THR A 233 35.79 -5.08 8.61
N HIS A 234 36.05 -3.79 8.76
CA HIS A 234 36.93 -3.03 7.87
C HIS A 234 38.29 -2.78 8.52
N PRO A 235 39.43 -3.00 7.81
CA PRO A 235 40.77 -2.87 8.37
C PRO A 235 41.06 -1.52 9.04
N THR A 236 40.51 -0.43 8.49
CA THR A 236 40.74 0.94 8.98
C THR A 236 39.67 1.40 9.98
N TYR A 237 38.42 0.96 9.80
CA TYR A 237 37.25 1.54 10.48
C TYR A 237 36.65 0.62 11.55
N GLY A 238 37.23 -0.57 11.74
CA GLY A 238 36.76 -1.54 12.72
C GLY A 238 35.47 -2.23 12.29
N VAL A 239 34.64 -2.59 13.27
CA VAL A 239 33.36 -3.27 13.02
C VAL A 239 32.30 -2.26 12.63
N GLY A 240 31.71 -2.45 11.46
CA GLY A 240 30.56 -1.70 10.95
C GLY A 240 29.28 -2.49 11.06
N LYS A 241 28.17 -1.80 11.30
CA LYS A 241 26.81 -2.38 11.33
C LYS A 241 26.18 -2.31 9.95
N MET A 242 25.68 -3.42 9.44
CA MET A 242 24.95 -3.46 8.17
C MET A 242 23.49 -3.15 8.41
N LEU A 243 22.97 -2.13 7.74
CA LEU A 243 21.64 -1.55 7.92
C LEU A 243 20.91 -1.53 6.57
N ILE A 244 19.61 -1.78 6.57
CA ILE A 244 18.80 -1.64 5.36
C ILE A 244 18.12 -0.27 5.34
N TYR A 245 18.27 0.51 4.26
CA TYR A 245 17.58 1.78 4.08
C TYR A 245 17.23 2.03 2.61
N PRO A 246 16.19 2.85 2.31
CA PRO A 246 15.87 3.18 0.93
C PRO A 246 16.94 4.07 0.35
N VAL A 247 17.37 3.75 -0.86
CA VAL A 247 18.46 4.43 -1.58
C VAL A 247 17.96 5.02 -2.88
N SER A 248 18.35 6.26 -3.17
CA SER A 248 18.07 6.92 -4.44
C SER A 248 19.37 7.54 -4.97
N GLY A 249 19.92 6.94 -6.04
CA GLY A 249 21.27 7.23 -6.51
C GLY A 249 22.30 7.07 -5.39
N ASN A 250 23.09 8.12 -5.12
CA ASN A 250 24.12 8.09 -4.08
C ASN A 250 23.64 8.57 -2.70
N SER A 251 22.31 8.71 -2.51
CA SER A 251 21.70 9.18 -1.27
C SER A 251 20.84 8.09 -0.64
N TYR A 252 20.63 8.19 0.66
CA TYR A 252 19.71 7.33 1.40
C TYR A 252 18.78 8.18 2.28
N THR A 253 17.62 7.62 2.61
CA THR A 253 16.71 8.20 3.59
C THR A 253 16.63 7.32 4.83
N THR A 254 16.37 7.93 5.98
CA THR A 254 16.10 7.22 7.24
C THR A 254 14.63 7.33 7.65
N ALA A 255 13.79 7.90 6.77
CA ALA A 255 12.34 7.83 6.93
C ALA A 255 11.89 6.36 6.96
N ALA A 256 10.86 6.09 7.78
CA ALA A 256 10.25 4.77 7.84
C ALA A 256 9.75 4.39 6.44
N TYR A 257 10.06 3.16 6.03
CA TYR A 257 9.75 2.61 4.72
C TYR A 257 9.70 1.10 4.82
N ASP A 258 8.78 0.45 4.13
CA ASP A 258 8.66 -1.00 4.10
C ASP A 258 8.99 -1.53 2.71
N PHE A 259 10.08 -2.28 2.60
CA PHE A 259 10.43 -2.98 1.36
C PHE A 259 9.53 -4.19 1.20
N THR A 260 8.82 -4.29 0.09
CA THR A 260 7.84 -5.37 -0.09
C THR A 260 8.37 -6.43 -1.05
N LEU A 261 8.46 -7.67 -0.59
CA LEU A 261 8.64 -8.84 -1.45
C LEU A 261 7.26 -9.44 -1.73
N LYS A 262 6.97 -9.72 -2.99
CA LYS A 262 5.72 -10.37 -3.42
C LYS A 262 5.99 -11.80 -3.87
N PHE A 263 5.29 -12.76 -3.31
CA PHE A 263 5.33 -14.17 -3.70
C PHE A 263 4.04 -14.57 -4.40
N ASN A 264 4.16 -15.42 -5.41
CA ASN A 264 3.00 -15.98 -6.09
C ASN A 264 2.31 -17.02 -5.20
N PHE A 265 0.99 -17.14 -5.35
CA PHE A 265 0.18 -18.06 -4.56
C PHE A 265 0.61 -19.54 -4.71
N ASP A 266 1.28 -19.91 -5.81
CA ASP A 266 1.78 -21.27 -6.00
C ASP A 266 3.05 -21.58 -5.19
N LEU A 267 3.62 -20.56 -4.52
CA LEU A 267 4.83 -20.63 -3.68
C LEU A 267 6.05 -21.14 -4.44
N LYS A 268 6.12 -20.92 -5.76
CA LYS A 268 7.28 -21.32 -6.59
C LYS A 268 8.18 -20.15 -6.96
N SER A 269 7.65 -18.95 -7.00
CA SER A 269 8.40 -17.76 -7.37
C SER A 269 7.86 -16.50 -6.72
N GLY A 270 8.67 -15.45 -6.76
CA GLY A 270 8.31 -14.12 -6.29
C GLY A 270 9.22 -13.05 -6.87
N GLN A 271 8.98 -11.81 -6.48
CA GLN A 271 9.79 -10.66 -6.89
C GLN A 271 9.72 -9.55 -5.85
N TYR A 272 10.73 -8.69 -5.85
CA TYR A 272 10.65 -7.40 -5.14
C TYR A 272 9.63 -6.50 -5.83
N VAL A 273 8.77 -5.83 -5.04
CA VAL A 273 7.86 -4.80 -5.53
C VAL A 273 8.68 -3.54 -5.77
N ILE A 274 8.92 -3.22 -7.04
CA ILE A 274 9.77 -2.10 -7.44
C ILE A 274 9.10 -0.78 -7.04
N ASP A 275 9.88 0.06 -6.38
CA ASP A 275 9.54 1.45 -6.10
C ASP A 275 10.24 2.36 -7.13
N PRO A 276 9.53 3.33 -7.74
CA PRO A 276 10.10 4.18 -8.76
C PRO A 276 11.13 5.20 -8.23
N GLU A 277 11.13 5.46 -6.91
CA GLU A 277 12.01 6.43 -6.26
C GLU A 277 13.19 5.75 -5.53
N TYR A 278 12.96 4.55 -4.99
CA TYR A 278 13.89 3.89 -4.08
C TYR A 278 14.31 2.46 -4.47
N ASN A 279 15.61 2.22 -4.40
CA ASN A 279 16.20 0.88 -4.39
C ASN A 279 16.27 0.32 -2.96
N PHE A 280 16.34 -1.00 -2.86
CA PHE A 280 16.67 -1.69 -1.62
C PHE A 280 18.15 -1.51 -1.30
N GLY A 281 18.48 -0.66 -0.33
CA GLY A 281 19.87 -0.34 0.02
C GLY A 281 20.38 -1.12 1.22
N VAL A 282 21.62 -1.61 1.11
CA VAL A 282 22.40 -2.11 2.24
C VAL A 282 23.51 -1.10 2.52
N LEU A 283 23.51 -0.54 3.72
CA LEU A 283 24.49 0.45 4.16
C LEU A 283 25.32 -0.11 5.30
N VAL A 284 26.55 0.36 5.44
CA VAL A 284 27.42 0.02 6.56
C VAL A 284 27.69 1.28 7.38
N SER A 285 27.34 1.22 8.66
CA SER A 285 27.60 2.27 9.64
C SER A 285 28.85 1.95 10.46
N PHE A 286 29.89 2.76 10.29
CA PHE A 286 31.08 2.79 11.13
C PHE A 286 31.04 4.01 12.07
N SER A 287 31.96 4.09 13.03
CA SER A 287 32.08 5.27 13.90
C SER A 287 32.41 6.56 13.13
N ALA A 288 33.01 6.45 11.94
CA ALA A 288 33.39 7.57 11.09
C ALA A 288 32.27 8.05 10.15
N GLY A 289 31.18 7.29 10.01
CA GLY A 289 30.08 7.61 9.11
C GLY A 289 29.43 6.36 8.51
N MET A 290 28.40 6.60 7.69
CA MET A 290 27.71 5.57 6.91
C MET A 290 28.17 5.59 5.46
N MET A 291 28.32 4.41 4.88
CA MET A 291 28.58 4.20 3.47
C MET A 291 27.58 3.23 2.88
N MET A 292 27.31 3.35 1.58
CA MET A 292 26.57 2.34 0.85
C MET A 292 27.46 1.12 0.66
N TYR A 293 26.94 -0.06 0.95
CA TYR A 293 27.58 -1.34 0.69
C TYR A 293 27.11 -1.90 -0.65
N ASP A 294 25.80 -1.89 -0.88
CA ASP A 294 25.17 -2.29 -2.14
C ASP A 294 23.76 -1.67 -2.23
N SER A 295 23.18 -1.63 -3.42
CA SER A 295 21.76 -1.35 -3.61
C SER A 295 21.17 -2.18 -4.74
N PHE A 296 19.94 -2.66 -4.55
CA PHE A 296 19.26 -3.53 -5.50
C PHE A 296 18.02 -2.85 -6.07
N SER A 297 17.97 -2.76 -7.39
CA SER A 297 16.86 -2.11 -8.12
C SER A 297 15.70 -3.07 -8.40
N ALA A 298 15.98 -4.37 -8.44
CA ALA A 298 15.00 -5.43 -8.60
C ALA A 298 15.53 -6.73 -7.99
N MET A 299 14.61 -7.65 -7.66
CA MET A 299 14.93 -9.00 -7.22
C MET A 299 13.88 -9.97 -7.75
N SER A 300 14.30 -11.17 -8.11
CA SER A 300 13.42 -12.30 -8.42
C SER A 300 13.77 -13.50 -7.53
N PHE A 301 12.76 -14.24 -7.10
CA PHE A 301 12.88 -15.35 -6.16
C PHE A 301 12.33 -16.63 -6.76
N PHE A 302 12.96 -17.76 -6.45
CA PHE A 302 12.58 -19.08 -6.91
C PHE A 302 12.68 -20.08 -5.76
N ARG A 303 11.70 -20.96 -5.66
CA ARG A 303 11.72 -22.03 -4.65
C ARG A 303 12.85 -23.01 -4.98
N ASN A 304 13.67 -23.33 -3.98
CA ASN A 304 14.73 -24.33 -4.08
C ASN A 304 14.15 -25.75 -4.09
#